data_AF-A0A6M0QPQ5-F1
#
_entry.id   AF-A0A6M0QPQ5-F1
#
_cell.length_a   1.000
_cell.length_b   1.000
_cell.length_c   1.000
_cell.angle_alpha   90.00
_cell.angle_beta   90.00
_cell.angle_gamma   90.00
#
_symmetry.space_group_name_H-M   'P 1'
#
loop_
_entity.id
_entity.type
_entity.pdbx_description
1 polymer ?
#
loop_
_entity_poly.entity_id
_entity_poly.type
_entity_poly.pdbx_seq_one_letter_code
_entity_poly.pdbx_strand_id
1 'polypeptide(L)'
;MPRPTAQVEPYVEALGADTAVAFLVAFGGAELTIAEEPTERAAYVRLIGQEKAKSLAAVAHRLPLRVPLASKWLAAMLHWQGHSTAHIARTLRVSEVSVRRWRKG
;
A
#
# COMPACT_ATOMS: atom_id res chain seq x y z
N MET A 1 11.49 9.89 0.88
CA MET A 1 10.64 8.70 0.73
C MET A 1 11.53 7.47 0.60
N PRO A 2 11.28 6.36 1.32
CA PRO A 2 12.01 5.11 1.11
C PRO A 2 11.72 4.54 -0.30
N ARG A 3 12.74 3.93 -0.92
CA ARG A 3 12.59 3.31 -2.25
C ARG A 3 11.55 2.18 -2.18
N PRO A 4 10.49 2.22 -3.02
CA PRO A 4 9.54 1.11 -3.15
C PRO A 4 10.24 -0.18 -3.54
N THR A 5 9.70 -1.32 -3.09
CA THR A 5 10.10 -2.62 -3.64
C THR A 5 9.48 -2.78 -5.03
N ALA A 6 10.03 -3.67 -5.87
CA ALA A 6 9.51 -3.92 -7.22
C ALA A 6 8.00 -4.28 -7.26
N GLN A 7 7.50 -4.90 -6.20
CA GLN A 7 6.07 -5.23 -6.08
C GLN A 7 5.19 -4.03 -5.66
N VAL A 8 5.76 -3.04 -4.98
CA VAL A 8 5.07 -1.85 -4.48
C VAL A 8 5.15 -0.69 -5.47
N GLU A 9 6.22 -0.64 -6.26
CA GLU A 9 6.50 0.42 -7.23
C GLU A 9 5.32 0.73 -8.17
N PRO A 10 4.64 -0.26 -8.80
CA PRO A 10 3.49 0.04 -9.67
C PRO A 10 2.33 0.73 -8.94
N TYR A 11 2.13 0.43 -7.65
CA TYR A 11 1.10 1.09 -6.83
C TYR A 11 1.47 2.55 -6.56
N VAL A 12 2.73 2.82 -6.26
CA VAL A 12 3.22 4.19 -5.98
C VAL A 12 3.18 5.04 -7.26
N GLU A 13 3.56 4.47 -8.40
CA GLU A 13 3.48 5.13 -9.72
C GLU A 13 2.04 5.51 -10.07
N ALA A 14 1.07 4.60 -9.86
CA ALA A 14 -0.31 4.83 -10.27
C ALA A 14 -1.12 5.68 -9.28
N LEU A 15 -0.88 5.53 -7.97
CA LEU A 15 -1.71 6.15 -6.93
C LEU A 15 -1.08 7.38 -6.29
N GLY A 16 0.24 7.53 -6.43
CA GLY A 16 1.06 8.38 -5.58
C GLY A 16 1.32 7.71 -4.22
N ALA A 17 2.39 8.15 -3.55
CA ALA A 17 2.93 7.48 -2.36
C ALA A 17 1.92 7.37 -1.21
N ASP A 18 1.23 8.45 -0.86
CA ASP A 18 0.32 8.47 0.29
C ASP A 18 -0.91 7.58 0.07
N THR A 19 -1.45 7.58 -1.16
CA THR A 19 -2.60 6.73 -1.49
C THR A 19 -2.20 5.28 -1.64
N ALA A 20 -0.98 4.99 -2.12
CA ALA A 20 -0.44 3.64 -2.12
C ALA A 20 -0.29 3.09 -0.67
N VAL A 21 0.16 3.91 0.29
CA VAL A 21 0.19 3.51 1.71
C VAL A 21 -1.22 3.17 2.20
N ALA A 22 -2.20 4.04 1.99
CA ALA A 22 -3.58 3.80 2.41
C ALA A 22 -4.15 2.52 1.79
N PHE A 23 -3.92 2.31 0.49
CA PHE A 23 -4.34 1.12 -0.23
C PHE A 23 -3.72 -0.16 0.34
N LEU A 24 -2.41 -0.19 0.53
CA LEU A 24 -1.70 -1.37 1.01
C LEU A 24 -2.02 -1.69 2.47
N VAL A 25 -2.27 -0.68 3.31
CA VAL A 25 -2.75 -0.88 4.68
C VAL A 25 -4.16 -1.49 4.69
N ALA A 26 -5.03 -1.07 3.76
CA ALA A 26 -6.40 -1.56 3.70
C ALA A 26 -6.53 -2.95 3.06
N PHE A 27 -5.76 -3.24 2.00
CA PHE A 27 -5.93 -4.43 1.17
C PHE A 27 -4.74 -5.39 1.17
N GLY A 28 -3.63 -5.05 1.84
CA GLY A 28 -2.43 -5.89 1.88
C GLY A 28 -2.72 -7.32 2.34
N GLY A 29 -2.27 -8.29 1.55
CA GLY A 29 -2.50 -9.72 1.80
C GLY A 29 -3.81 -10.27 1.24
N ALA A 30 -4.73 -9.42 0.80
CA ALA A 30 -5.96 -9.86 0.14
C ALA A 30 -5.72 -10.23 -1.33
N GLU A 31 -6.48 -11.19 -1.84
CA GLU A 31 -6.63 -11.39 -3.29
C GLU A 31 -7.57 -10.32 -3.83
N LEU A 32 -7.09 -9.55 -4.79
CA LEU A 32 -7.83 -8.43 -5.34
C LEU A 32 -7.55 -8.29 -6.83
N THR A 33 -8.57 -8.59 -7.64
CA THR A 33 -8.54 -8.33 -9.07
C THR A 33 -8.90 -6.87 -9.32
N ILE A 34 -8.01 -6.14 -10.00
CA ILE A 34 -8.30 -4.78 -10.48
C ILE A 34 -9.06 -4.91 -11.80
N ALA A 35 -10.27 -4.37 -11.84
CA ALA A 35 -11.08 -4.37 -13.05
C ALA A 35 -10.54 -3.35 -14.04
N GLU A 36 -10.61 -3.66 -15.34
CA GLU A 36 -10.24 -2.74 -16.42
C GLU A 36 -11.09 -1.46 -16.38
N GLU A 37 -12.40 -1.62 -16.15
CA GLU A 37 -13.34 -0.53 -15.87
C GLU A 37 -13.79 -0.58 -14.39
N PRO A 38 -13.05 0.09 -13.49
CA PRO A 38 -13.39 0.11 -12.07
C PRO A 38 -14.69 0.89 -11.84
N THR A 39 -15.56 0.37 -10.97
CA THR A 39 -16.82 1.04 -10.57
C THR A 39 -16.87 1.27 -9.07
N GLU A 40 -17.67 2.23 -8.60
CA GLU A 40 -17.82 2.58 -7.17
C GLU A 40 -18.29 1.42 -6.28
N ARG A 41 -18.82 0.34 -6.88
CA ARG A 41 -19.16 -0.90 -6.16
C ARG A 41 -17.93 -1.60 -5.61
N ALA A 42 -16.77 -1.45 -6.24
CA ALA A 42 -15.53 -2.05 -5.76
C ALA A 42 -14.97 -1.30 -4.54
N ALA A 43 -14.57 -2.04 -3.51
CA ALA A 43 -14.11 -1.46 -2.25
C ALA A 43 -12.88 -0.57 -2.42
N TYR A 44 -11.96 -0.93 -3.31
CA TYR A 44 -10.76 -0.12 -3.55
C TYR A 44 -11.07 1.21 -4.22
N VAL A 45 -12.08 1.26 -5.10
CA VAL A 45 -12.52 2.49 -5.76
C VAL A 45 -13.05 3.49 -4.74
N ARG A 46 -13.83 3.03 -3.76
CA ARG A 46 -14.30 3.90 -2.66
C ARG A 46 -13.16 4.45 -1.80
N LEU A 47 -12.06 3.70 -1.67
CA LEU A 47 -10.91 4.14 -0.88
C LEU A 47 -10.06 5.18 -1.62
N ILE A 48 -9.76 4.95 -2.91
CA ILE A 48 -8.79 5.75 -3.68
C ILE A 48 -9.44 6.77 -4.62
N GLY A 49 -10.74 6.67 -4.85
CA GLY A 49 -11.50 7.44 -5.83
C GLY A 49 -11.43 6.85 -7.24
N GLN A 50 -12.38 7.26 -8.09
CA GLN A 50 -12.55 6.76 -9.45
C GLN A 50 -11.32 7.02 -10.33
N GLU A 51 -10.75 8.22 -10.27
CA GLU A 51 -9.62 8.60 -11.14
C GLU A 51 -8.37 7.78 -10.85
N LYS A 52 -8.01 7.62 -9.56
CA LYS A 52 -6.87 6.78 -9.17
C LYS A 52 -7.12 5.29 -9.43
N ALA A 53 -8.37 4.84 -9.35
CA ALA A 53 -8.72 3.48 -9.73
C ALA A 53 -8.48 3.22 -11.22
N LYS A 54 -8.80 4.18 -12.10
CA LYS A 54 -8.46 4.07 -13.54
C LYS A 54 -6.95 4.04 -13.76
N SER A 55 -6.19 4.87 -13.05
CA SER A 55 -4.71 4.84 -13.12
C SER A 55 -4.16 3.48 -12.66
N LEU A 56 -4.73 2.90 -11.61
CA LEU A 56 -4.35 1.56 -11.14
C LEU A 56 -4.72 0.46 -12.14
N ALA A 57 -5.88 0.58 -12.80
CA ALA A 57 -6.32 -0.34 -13.84
C ALA A 57 -5.35 -0.34 -15.03
N ALA A 58 -4.84 0.83 -15.44
CA ALA A 58 -3.86 0.94 -16.53
C ALA A 58 -2.56 0.15 -16.26
N VAL A 59 -2.17 0.00 -14.99
CA VAL A 59 -0.99 -0.80 -14.59
C VAL A 59 -1.34 -2.19 -14.07
N ALA A 60 -2.61 -2.62 -14.13
CA ALA A 60 -3.09 -3.87 -13.54
C ALA A 60 -2.33 -5.11 -14.04
N HIS A 61 -1.88 -5.10 -15.30
CA HIS A 61 -1.07 -6.15 -15.90
C HIS A 61 0.29 -6.39 -15.21
N ARG A 62 0.80 -5.39 -14.47
CA ARG A 62 2.03 -5.49 -13.66
C ARG A 62 1.75 -5.92 -12.21
N LEU A 63 0.49 -5.93 -11.79
CA LEU A 63 0.13 -6.18 -10.40
C LEU A 63 0.00 -7.69 -10.13
N PRO A 64 0.49 -8.17 -8.97
CA PRO A 64 0.19 -9.52 -8.52
C PRO A 64 -1.29 -9.66 -8.16
N LEU A 65 -1.86 -10.86 -8.34
CA LEU A 65 -3.23 -11.17 -7.92
C LEU A 65 -3.47 -10.92 -6.42
N ARG A 66 -2.45 -11.18 -5.60
CA ARG A 66 -2.48 -10.88 -4.17
C ARG A 66 -1.73 -9.60 -3.89
N VAL A 67 -2.40 -8.66 -3.23
CA VAL A 67 -1.82 -7.37 -2.86
C VAL A 67 -0.66 -7.58 -1.90
N PRO A 68 0.53 -7.01 -2.14
CA PRO A 68 1.68 -7.20 -1.28
C PRO A 68 1.44 -6.57 0.10
N LEU A 69 1.80 -7.28 1.18
CA LEU A 69 1.75 -6.73 2.54
C LEU A 69 2.75 -5.59 2.75
N ALA A 70 3.92 -5.69 2.11
CA ALA A 70 4.97 -4.68 2.11
C ALA A 70 5.34 -4.11 3.50
N SER A 71 5.20 -4.88 4.58
CA SER A 71 5.20 -4.35 5.96
C SER A 71 6.47 -3.59 6.33
N LYS A 72 7.64 -4.01 5.82
CA LYS A 72 8.91 -3.29 6.01
C LYS A 72 8.92 -1.93 5.31
N TRP A 73 8.46 -1.89 4.06
CA TRP A 73 8.39 -0.65 3.29
C TRP A 73 7.34 0.30 3.89
N LEU A 74 6.16 -0.21 4.27
CA LEU A 74 5.13 0.58 4.97
C LEU A 74 5.65 1.15 6.28
N ALA A 75 6.38 0.35 7.08
CA ALA A 75 6.98 0.84 8.31
C ALA A 75 8.02 1.95 8.06
N ALA A 76 8.84 1.82 7.00
CA ALA A 76 9.79 2.86 6.61
C ALA A 76 9.07 4.11 6.09
N MET A 77 8.00 3.95 5.32
CA MET A 77 7.24 5.06 4.72
C MET A 77 6.49 5.86 5.78
N LEU A 78 5.75 5.18 6.66
CA LEU A 78 5.06 5.81 7.80
C LEU A 78 6.05 6.51 8.74
N HIS A 79 7.22 5.93 8.95
CA HIS A 79 8.26 6.59 9.73
C HIS A 79 8.80 7.84 9.01
N TRP A 80 9.04 7.77 7.70
CA TRP A 80 9.45 8.93 6.89
C TRP A 80 8.39 10.04 6.88
N GLN A 81 7.09 9.68 6.97
CA GLN A 81 5.97 10.61 7.16
C GLN A 81 5.87 11.17 8.60
N GLY A 82 6.80 10.83 9.50
CA GLY A 82 6.87 11.37 10.86
C GLY A 82 6.08 10.58 11.91
N HIS A 83 5.51 9.42 11.57
CA HIS A 83 4.77 8.62 12.55
C HIS A 83 5.69 7.94 13.56
N SER A 84 5.21 7.86 14.81
CA SER A 84 5.91 7.17 15.90
C SER A 84 5.90 5.65 15.72
N THR A 85 6.86 4.95 16.34
CA THR A 85 6.91 3.48 16.31
C THR A 85 5.62 2.84 16.84
N ALA A 86 5.03 3.39 17.90
CA ALA A 86 3.77 2.92 18.47
C ALA A 86 2.58 3.14 17.51
N HIS A 87 2.57 4.25 16.77
CA HIS A 87 1.57 4.49 15.72
C HIS A 87 1.70 3.43 14.62
N ILE A 88 2.91 3.24 14.08
CA ILE A 88 3.19 2.28 13.01
C ILE A 88 2.79 0.86 13.42
N ALA A 89 3.13 0.45 14.65
CA ALA A 89 2.80 -0.85 15.20
C ALA A 89 1.28 -1.11 15.21
N ARG A 90 0.48 -0.12 15.63
CA ARG A 90 -0.99 -0.21 15.60
C ARG A 90 -1.54 -0.24 14.18
N THR A 91 -1.05 0.63 13.31
CA THR A 91 -1.49 0.72 11.91
C THR A 91 -1.24 -0.59 11.17
N LEU A 92 -0.08 -1.21 11.36
CA LEU A 92 0.31 -2.46 10.70
C LEU A 92 -0.08 -3.72 11.50
N ARG A 93 -0.72 -3.56 12.66
CA ARG A 93 -1.13 -4.66 13.58
C ARG A 93 0.02 -5.60 13.94
N VAL A 94 1.18 -5.05 14.25
CA VAL A 94 2.38 -5.79 14.68
C VAL A 94 2.95 -5.19 15.96
N SER A 95 3.86 -5.90 16.62
CA SER A 95 4.52 -5.37 17.81
C SER A 95 5.49 -4.23 17.47
N GLU A 96 5.70 -3.31 18.41
CA GLU A 96 6.73 -2.28 18.26
C GLU A 96 8.14 -2.87 18.10
N VAL A 97 8.38 -4.05 18.67
CA VAL A 97 9.64 -4.78 18.52
C VAL A 97 9.87 -5.16 17.05
N SER A 98 8.83 -5.65 16.35
CA SER A 98 8.91 -5.94 14.91
C SER A 98 9.21 -4.69 14.10
N VAL A 99 8.54 -3.57 14.40
CA VAL A 99 8.79 -2.29 13.73
C VAL A 99 10.23 -1.82 13.95
N ARG A 100 10.73 -1.85 15.19
CA ARG A 100 12.11 -1.50 15.51
C ARG A 100 13.11 -2.40 14.79
N ARG A 101 12.82 -3.71 14.66
CA ARG A 101 13.68 -4.66 13.95
C ARG A 101 13.74 -4.33 12.45
N TRP A 102 12.62 -4.02 11.83
CA TRP A 102 12.58 -3.68 10.40
C TRP A 102 13.27 -2.37 10.07
N ARG A 103 13.30 -1.41 11.00
CA ARG A 103 13.95 -0.11 10.81
C ARG A 103 15.47 -0.11 11.08
N LYS A 104 16.02 -1.21 11.63
CA LYS A 104 17.45 -1.35 11.94
C LYS A 104 18.27 -1.98 10.81
N GLY A 105 17.61 -2.46 9.76
CA GLY A 105 18.24 -2.99 8.54
C GLY A 105 17.77 -2.23 7.33
#